data_AF-A0A0B1SIR6-F1
#
_entry.id   AF-A0A0B1SIR6-F1
#
_cell.length_a   1.000
_cell.length_b   1.000
_cell.length_c   1.000
_cell.angle_alpha   90.00
_cell.angle_beta   90.00
_cell.angle_gamma   90.00
#
_symmetry.space_group_name_H-M   'P 1'
#
loop_
_entity.id
_entity.type
_entity.pdbx_description
1 polymer ?
#
loop_
_entity_poly.entity_id
_entity_poly.type
_entity_poly.pdbx_seq_one_letter_code
_entity_poly.pdbx_strand_id
1 'polypeptide(L)'
;MLLPAGIDVHTYLSAPDSADDLITGCKAAIAGGTATVIDVVSPRSGESLTSSFCRVKEGLSSSLCNIGLSIVIHQWSESVKKEMEKVVSEGVNSFIVDVEGDD
;
A
#
# COMPACT_ATOMS: atom_id res chain seq x y z
N MET A 1 21.62 10.64 19.94
CA MET A 1 20.41 10.00 20.48
C MET A 1 20.20 8.71 19.72
N LEU A 2 19.84 7.61 20.39
CA LEU A 2 19.44 6.37 19.72
C LEU A 2 17.91 6.35 19.71
N LEU A 3 17.31 6.38 18.53
CA LEU A 3 15.86 6.33 18.35
C LEU A 3 15.46 5.05 17.63
N PRO A 4 14.23 4.54 17.86
CA PRO A 4 13.59 3.63 16.92
C PRO A 4 13.56 4.26 15.52
N ALA A 5 13.74 3.43 14.50
CA ALA A 5 13.59 3.90 13.12
C ALA A 5 12.15 4.35 12.86
N GLY A 6 12.00 5.36 12.01
CA GLY A 6 10.69 5.87 11.60
C GLY A 6 9.85 4.82 10.88
N ILE A 7 8.53 4.97 10.99
CA ILE A 7 7.52 4.24 10.23
C ILE A 7 6.72 5.30 9.47
N ASP A 8 6.85 5.32 8.15
CA ASP A 8 6.02 6.17 7.30
C ASP A 8 4.73 5.42 6.95
N VAL A 9 3.58 5.97 7.34
CA VAL A 9 2.30 5.26 7.28
C VAL A 9 1.54 5.49 5.96
N HIS A 10 2.09 6.27 5.03
CA HIS A 10 1.37 6.61 3.81
C HIS A 10 2.30 6.93 2.63
N THR A 11 2.58 5.94 1.79
CA THR A 11 3.39 6.08 0.57
C THR A 11 2.67 5.55 -0.67
N TYR A 12 3.13 5.96 -1.86
CA TYR A 12 2.65 5.50 -3.17
C TYR A 12 3.80 5.01 -4.07
N LEU A 13 4.75 4.24 -3.51
CA LEU A 13 5.95 3.76 -4.20
C LEU A 13 5.66 2.67 -5.24
N SER A 14 4.53 1.96 -5.12
CA SER A 14 4.06 1.01 -6.14
C SER A 14 3.11 1.62 -7.18
N ALA A 15 2.81 2.93 -7.07
CA ALA A 15 1.97 3.62 -8.03
C ALA A 15 2.75 3.88 -9.35
N PRO A 16 2.10 3.73 -10.52
CA PRO A 16 2.77 3.84 -11.81
C PRO A 16 3.30 5.26 -12.11
N ASP A 17 2.70 6.29 -11.52
CA ASP A 17 3.05 7.69 -11.76
C ASP A 17 4.06 8.25 -10.74
N SER A 18 4.54 7.42 -9.82
CA SER A 18 5.57 7.82 -8.86
C SER A 18 6.93 7.96 -9.54
N ALA A 19 7.65 9.04 -9.22
CA ALA A 19 9.03 9.22 -9.65
C ALA A 19 9.99 8.25 -8.92
N ASP A 20 9.62 7.82 -7.71
CA ASP A 20 10.35 6.84 -6.91
C ASP A 20 9.69 5.46 -7.01
N ASP A 21 10.52 4.42 -7.09
CA ASP A 21 10.09 3.03 -6.96
C ASP A 21 10.40 2.50 -5.54
N LEU A 22 10.14 1.21 -5.29
CA LEU A 22 10.44 0.59 -3.99
C LEU A 22 11.93 0.63 -3.63
N ILE A 23 12.84 0.68 -4.61
CA ILE A 23 14.28 0.71 -4.38
C ILE A 23 14.70 2.13 -4.00
N THR A 24 14.36 3.13 -4.81
CA THR A 24 14.75 4.53 -4.58
C THR A 24 13.99 5.11 -3.39
N GLY A 25 12.71 4.80 -3.25
CA GLY A 25 11.86 5.19 -2.12
C GLY A 25 12.36 4.62 -0.79
N CYS A 26 12.69 3.33 -0.72
CA CYS A 26 13.28 2.78 0.52
C CYS A 26 14.66 3.38 0.84
N LYS A 27 15.49 3.68 -0.18
CA LYS A 27 16.77 4.39 0.05
C LYS A 27 16.54 5.76 0.65
N ALA A 28 15.59 6.52 0.12
CA ALA A 28 15.22 7.83 0.64
C ALA A 28 14.70 7.73 2.08
N ALA A 29 13.81 6.78 2.36
CA ALA A 29 13.29 6.52 3.70
C ALA A 29 14.44 6.23 4.69
N ILE A 30 15.32 5.29 4.37
CA ILE A 30 16.44 4.89 5.24
C ILE A 30 17.41 6.05 5.46
N ALA A 31 17.73 6.81 4.41
CA ALA A 31 18.57 8.00 4.52
C ALA A 31 17.95 9.07 5.44
N GLY A 32 16.62 9.14 5.50
CA GLY A 32 15.87 10.00 6.41
C GLY A 32 15.66 9.44 7.82
N GLY A 33 16.11 8.20 8.10
CA GLY A 33 15.92 7.54 9.39
C GLY A 33 14.64 6.71 9.52
N THR A 34 13.91 6.48 8.43
CA THR A 34 12.72 5.61 8.33
C THR A 34 13.11 4.24 7.80
N ALA A 35 12.69 3.17 8.49
CA ALA A 35 13.01 1.79 8.08
C ALA A 35 11.78 0.96 7.68
N THR A 36 10.57 1.51 7.87
CA THR A 36 9.32 0.86 7.47
C THR A 36 8.43 1.85 6.76
N VAL A 37 7.81 1.43 5.66
CA VAL A 37 6.79 2.22 4.97
C VAL A 37 5.51 1.41 4.81
N ILE A 38 4.35 2.07 4.82
CA ILE A 38 3.05 1.49 4.50
C ILE A 38 2.63 2.02 3.14
N ASP A 39 2.69 1.15 2.13
CA ASP A 39 2.37 1.51 0.76
C ASP A 39 0.88 1.36 0.47
N VAL A 40 0.32 2.35 -0.22
CA VAL A 40 -1.10 2.42 -0.52
C VAL A 40 -1.37 1.78 -1.87
N VAL A 41 -2.04 0.63 -1.83
CA VAL A 41 -2.53 -0.08 -3.00
C VAL A 41 -3.81 0.58 -3.48
N SER A 42 -3.77 1.20 -4.65
CA SER A 42 -4.95 1.70 -5.35
C SER A 42 -5.37 0.73 -6.46
N PRO A 43 -6.58 0.15 -6.40
CA PRO A 43 -7.14 -0.63 -7.51
C PRO A 43 -7.29 0.21 -8.77
N ARG A 44 -6.93 -0.34 -9.92
CA ARG A 44 -7.22 0.27 -11.24
C ARG A 44 -8.71 0.16 -11.56
N SER A 45 -9.18 0.96 -12.53
CA SER A 45 -10.56 0.86 -13.01
C SER A 45 -10.87 -0.56 -13.50
N GLY A 46 -11.88 -1.20 -12.91
CA GLY A 46 -12.28 -2.59 -13.17
C GLY A 46 -11.41 -3.68 -12.53
N GLU A 47 -10.37 -3.32 -11.77
CA GLU A 47 -9.52 -4.27 -11.04
C GLU A 47 -10.15 -4.63 -9.69
N SER A 48 -10.12 -5.91 -9.32
CA SER A 48 -10.60 -6.37 -8.00
C SER A 48 -9.63 -5.98 -6.88
N LEU A 49 -10.11 -5.90 -5.64
CA LEU A 49 -9.24 -5.62 -4.48
C LEU A 49 -8.15 -6.69 -4.35
N THR A 50 -8.52 -7.97 -4.49
CA THR A 50 -7.56 -9.08 -4.38
C THR A 50 -6.53 -9.05 -5.52
N SER A 51 -6.94 -8.73 -6.75
CA SER A 51 -6.01 -8.60 -7.88
C SER A 51 -5.03 -7.45 -7.68
N SER A 52 -5.51 -6.28 -7.24
CA SER A 52 -4.66 -5.12 -6.97
C SER A 52 -3.64 -5.40 -5.86
N PHE A 53 -4.06 -6.11 -4.80
CA PHE A 53 -3.19 -6.56 -3.73
C PHE A 53 -2.10 -7.52 -4.23
N CYS A 54 -2.46 -8.56 -4.99
CA CYS A 54 -1.49 -9.51 -5.54
C CYS A 54 -0.48 -8.82 -6.46
N ARG A 55 -0.95 -7.91 -7.34
CA ARG A 55 -0.09 -7.13 -8.23
C ARG A 55 1.00 -6.37 -7.48
N VAL A 56 0.65 -5.70 -6.38
CA VAL A 56 1.64 -4.96 -5.59
C VAL A 56 2.52 -5.92 -4.78
N LYS A 57 1.93 -6.95 -4.16
CA LYS A 57 2.64 -7.95 -3.35
C LYS A 57 3.77 -8.63 -4.13
N GLU A 58 3.55 -8.96 -5.40
CA GLU A 58 4.56 -9.56 -6.29
C GLU A 58 5.78 -8.64 -6.52
N GLY A 59 5.59 -7.31 -6.51
CA GLY A 59 6.66 -6.33 -6.68
C GLY A 59 7.51 -6.07 -5.43
N LEU A 60 7.03 -6.48 -4.25
CA LEU A 60 7.66 -6.14 -2.96
C LEU A 60 9.04 -6.78 -2.75
N SER A 61 9.41 -7.79 -3.55
CA SER A 61 10.72 -8.46 -3.44
C SER A 61 11.91 -7.53 -3.71
N SER A 62 11.66 -6.37 -4.35
CA SER A 62 12.67 -5.35 -4.62
C SER A 62 12.88 -4.34 -3.48
N SER A 63 12.04 -4.36 -2.45
CA SER A 63 12.12 -3.41 -1.33
C SER A 63 13.39 -3.56 -0.51
N LEU A 64 13.95 -2.44 -0.06
CA LEU A 64 15.15 -2.38 0.80
C LEU A 64 14.80 -2.06 2.27
N CYS A 65 13.53 -1.81 2.56
CA CYS A 65 12.98 -1.46 3.85
C CYS A 65 11.75 -2.34 4.13
N ASN A 66 11.27 -2.39 5.38
CA ASN A 66 10.06 -3.16 5.67
C ASN A 66 8.84 -2.49 5.03
N ILE A 67 7.95 -3.30 4.43
CA ILE A 67 6.73 -2.79 3.77
C ILE A 67 5.50 -3.40 4.44
N GLY A 68 4.54 -2.54 4.81
CA GLY A 68 3.15 -2.91 5.02
C GLY A 68 2.27 -2.39 3.89
N LEU A 69 1.02 -2.86 3.80
CA LEU A 69 0.09 -2.45 2.74
C LEU A 69 -1.23 -1.95 3.34
N SER A 70 -1.72 -0.82 2.83
CA SER A 70 -3.11 -0.38 2.96
C SER A 70 -3.77 -0.45 1.60
N ILE A 71 -5.09 -0.68 1.54
CA ILE A 71 -5.81 -0.75 0.26
C ILE A 71 -6.88 0.34 0.19
N VAL A 72 -6.94 1.07 -0.92
CA VAL A 72 -7.99 2.05 -1.20
C VAL A 72 -9.27 1.35 -1.65
N ILE A 73 -10.39 1.76 -1.08
CA ILE A 73 -11.74 1.36 -1.47
C ILE A 73 -12.40 2.54 -2.17
N HIS A 74 -12.46 2.47 -3.50
CA HIS A 74 -13.09 3.50 -4.35
C HIS A 74 -14.60 3.39 -4.42
N GLN A 75 -15.16 2.19 -4.21
CA GLN A 75 -16.58 1.93 -4.33
C GLN A 75 -16.97 0.74 -3.45
N TRP A 76 -18.23 0.72 -3.00
CA TRP A 76 -18.77 -0.34 -2.15
C TRP A 76 -19.64 -1.33 -2.92
N SER A 77 -19.48 -2.62 -2.63
CA SER A 77 -20.38 -3.69 -3.07
C SER A 77 -20.24 -4.93 -2.18
N GLU A 78 -21.18 -5.88 -2.28
CA GLU A 78 -21.06 -7.17 -1.59
C GLU A 78 -19.86 -8.01 -2.09
N SER A 79 -19.38 -7.77 -3.31
CA SER A 79 -18.15 -8.42 -3.80
C SER A 79 -16.92 -7.81 -3.14
N VAL A 80 -16.85 -6.48 -3.04
CA VAL A 80 -15.77 -5.75 -2.35
C VAL A 80 -15.65 -6.22 -0.90
N LYS A 81 -16.77 -6.34 -0.18
CA LYS A 81 -16.81 -6.89 1.19
C LYS A 81 -16.15 -8.27 1.29
N LYS A 82 -16.48 -9.20 0.39
CA LYS A 82 -15.89 -10.54 0.36
C LYS A 82 -14.40 -10.52 0.02
N GLU A 83 -13.97 -9.59 -0.82
CA GLU A 83 -12.55 -9.43 -1.16
C GLU A 83 -11.74 -8.82 -0.01
N MET A 84 -12.33 -7.91 0.78
CA MET A 84 -11.74 -7.40 2.01
C MET A 84 -11.43 -8.53 3.00
N GLU A 85 -12.36 -9.47 3.21
CA GLU A 85 -12.14 -10.65 4.06
C GLU A 85 -10.94 -11.48 3.58
N LYS A 86 -10.79 -11.65 2.26
CA LYS A 86 -9.66 -12.38 1.68
C LYS A 86 -8.33 -11.68 1.93
N VAL A 87 -8.23 -10.38 1.64
CA VAL A 87 -6.96 -9.65 1.84
C VAL A 87 -6.62 -9.49 3.33
N VAL A 88 -7.61 -9.51 4.24
CA VAL A 88 -7.38 -9.62 5.68
C VAL A 88 -6.70 -10.93 6.05
N SER A 89 -7.13 -12.05 5.46
CA SER A 89 -6.45 -13.35 5.67
C SER A 89 -5.00 -13.38 5.16
N GLU A 90 -4.65 -12.46 4.25
CA GLU A 90 -3.29 -12.28 3.71
C GLU A 90 -2.45 -11.25 4.50
N GLY A 91 -2.98 -10.70 5.60
CA GLY A 91 -2.26 -9.81 6.51
C GLY A 91 -2.58 -8.32 6.38
N VAL A 92 -3.48 -7.92 5.47
CA VAL A 92 -3.94 -6.52 5.38
C VAL A 92 -4.90 -6.21 6.52
N ASN A 93 -4.65 -5.14 7.27
CA ASN A 93 -5.52 -4.71 8.37
C ASN A 93 -5.90 -3.21 8.29
N SER A 94 -5.59 -2.56 7.18
CA SER A 94 -5.82 -1.14 6.94
C SER A 94 -6.47 -0.92 5.58
N PHE A 95 -7.58 -0.18 5.58
CA PHE A 95 -8.32 0.20 4.38
C PHE A 95 -8.55 1.71 4.40
N ILE A 96 -8.36 2.35 3.25
CA ILE A 96 -8.60 3.79 3.07
C ILE A 96 -9.87 3.91 2.24
N VAL A 97 -10.85 4.66 2.72
CA VAL A 97 -12.08 4.95 1.97
C VAL A 97 -11.90 6.31 1.33
N ASP A 98 -11.99 6.36 0.00
CA ASP A 98 -12.05 7.63 -0.72
C ASP A 98 -13.49 8.16 -0.67
N VAL A 99 -13.63 9.41 -0.23
CA VAL A 99 -14.94 10.07 -0.03
C VAL A 99 -15.16 11.18 -1.07
N GLU A 100 -14.20 11.44 -1.96
CA GLU A 100 -14.26 12.54 -2.95
C GLU A 100 -15.22 12.29 -4.14
N GLY A 101 -16.25 11.44 -3.98
CA GLY A 101 -17.23 11.12 -5.03
C GLY A 101 -18.70 11.05 -4.59
N ASP A 102 -19.02 11.45 -3.36
CA ASP A 102 -20.38 11.33 -2.76
C ASP A 102 -21.23 12.62 -2.86
N ASP A 103 -20.86 13.58 -3.72
CA ASP A 103 -21.67 14.78 -4.05
C ASP A 103 -22.55 14.60 -5.30
#